data_AF-A0A4Q4UUY9-F1
#
_entry.id   AF-A0A4Q4UUY9-F1
#
_cell.length_a   1.000
_cell.length_b   1.000
_cell.length_c   1.000
_cell.angle_alpha   90.00
_cell.angle_beta   90.00
_cell.angle_gamma   90.00
#
_symmetry.space_group_name_H-M   'P 1'
#
loop_
_entity.id
_entity.type
_entity.pdbx_description
1 polymer ?
#
loop_
_entity_poly.entity_id
_entity_poly.type
_entity_poly.pdbx_seq_one_letter_code
_entity_poly.pdbx_strand_id
1 'polypeptide(L)'
;MSRWTTYCDWVKFVLYCHGGHPLPSHVEPVKFRQEPIQLPLYKAEQIDAVGEFYQTQLAISRDVNLAPGRRFRYSGFCKEILTAYRTLYAGEPCKANVDCLITPLNHINEALERMSKLRDYDNCHPISRTEWFHDTNDIPVQRSWLRFKLDSIRPCLLLLVHIFRLMLPDHREFWEELEGSLRRKDWHEQFIHDSKESQDSTLQEQPKMSDVLWHDSRNQTIARSHSGGAPTKRDRHTKHLPSPTRSTNSHWTVRRGAELI
;
A
#
# COMPACT_ATOMS: atom_id res chain seq x y z
N MET A 1 -0.69 -18.00 -7.42
CA MET A 1 -0.18 -16.68 -7.83
C MET A 1 0.59 -16.04 -6.70
N SER A 2 1.89 -15.81 -6.87
CA SER A 2 2.74 -15.36 -5.77
C SER A 2 2.34 -13.97 -5.31
N ARG A 3 2.57 -13.67 -4.02
CA ARG A 3 2.27 -12.34 -3.47
C ARG A 3 2.92 -11.21 -4.28
N TRP A 4 4.08 -11.49 -4.87
CA TRP A 4 4.73 -10.63 -5.86
C TRP A 4 3.90 -10.39 -7.12
N THR A 5 3.40 -11.45 -7.78
CA THR A 5 2.57 -11.30 -8.99
C THR A 5 1.31 -10.49 -8.70
N THR A 6 0.73 -10.66 -7.52
CA THR A 6 -0.44 -9.89 -7.07
C THR A 6 -0.15 -8.39 -7.06
N TYR A 7 0.98 -7.93 -6.49
CA TYR A 7 1.37 -6.52 -6.54
C TYR A 7 1.60 -6.01 -7.98
N CYS A 8 2.22 -6.82 -8.84
CA CYS A 8 2.40 -6.46 -10.25
C CYS A 8 1.06 -6.31 -10.99
N ASP A 9 0.13 -7.22 -10.76
CA ASP A 9 -1.18 -7.22 -11.40
C ASP A 9 -2.02 -6.05 -10.92
N TRP A 10 -1.95 -5.71 -9.64
CA TRP A 10 -2.61 -4.54 -9.05
C TRP A 10 -2.15 -3.24 -9.69
N VAL A 11 -0.83 -3.05 -9.87
CA VAL A 11 -0.27 -1.85 -10.50
C VAL A 11 -0.76 -1.73 -11.94
N LYS A 12 -0.65 -2.81 -12.72
CA LYS A 12 -1.10 -2.84 -14.11
C LYS A 12 -2.60 -2.57 -14.22
N PHE A 13 -3.39 -3.15 -13.34
CA PHE A 13 -4.84 -2.95 -13.31
C PHE A 13 -5.20 -1.48 -13.03
N VAL A 14 -4.58 -0.86 -12.02
CA VAL A 14 -4.82 0.55 -11.69
C VAL A 14 -4.41 1.46 -12.84
N LEU A 15 -3.23 1.25 -13.45
CA LEU A 15 -2.78 2.01 -14.60
C LEU A 15 -3.71 1.83 -15.81
N TYR A 16 -4.19 0.61 -16.06
CA TYR A 16 -5.14 0.30 -17.12
C TYR A 16 -6.48 1.02 -16.93
N CYS A 17 -7.02 1.00 -15.71
CA CYS A 17 -8.27 1.70 -15.38
C CYS A 17 -8.13 3.21 -15.51
N HIS A 18 -7.00 3.77 -15.07
CA HIS A 18 -6.72 5.20 -15.19
C HIS A 18 -6.61 5.66 -16.65
N GLY A 19 -6.02 4.82 -17.51
CA GLY A 19 -5.91 5.08 -18.95
C GLY A 19 -7.24 5.14 -19.72
N GLY A 20 -8.39 4.98 -19.04
CA GLY A 20 -9.72 5.05 -19.66
C GLY A 20 -10.08 3.81 -20.47
N HIS A 21 -9.33 2.71 -20.30
CA HIS A 21 -9.63 1.48 -21.01
C HIS A 21 -10.89 0.83 -20.44
N PRO A 22 -11.77 0.29 -21.30
CA PRO A 22 -12.99 -0.35 -20.84
C PRO A 22 -12.63 -1.57 -19.99
N LEU A 23 -13.20 -1.59 -18.79
CA LEU A 23 -13.18 -2.77 -17.95
C LEU A 23 -14.08 -3.86 -18.57
N PRO A 24 -13.77 -5.14 -18.36
CA PRO A 24 -14.70 -6.21 -18.67
C PRO A 24 -16.06 -5.92 -18.03
N SER A 25 -17.16 -6.24 -18.72
CA SER A 25 -18.53 -5.90 -18.30
C SER A 25 -18.95 -6.48 -16.94
N HIS A 26 -18.16 -7.39 -16.38
CA HIS A 26 -18.33 -8.02 -15.08
C HIS A 26 -17.39 -7.44 -14.02
N VAL A 27 -16.84 -6.23 -14.22
CA VAL A 27 -16.00 -5.56 -13.22
C VAL A 27 -16.60 -4.19 -12.97
N GLU A 28 -16.91 -3.89 -11.71
CA GLU A 28 -17.41 -2.56 -11.35
C GLU A 28 -16.37 -1.48 -11.67
N PRO A 29 -16.80 -0.28 -12.09
CA PRO A 29 -15.89 0.83 -12.32
C PRO A 29 -15.09 1.16 -11.07
N VAL A 30 -13.76 1.20 -11.21
CA VAL A 30 -12.86 1.61 -10.13
C VAL A 30 -13.11 3.09 -9.81
N LYS A 31 -13.49 3.38 -8.57
CA LYS A 31 -13.68 4.76 -8.10
C LYS A 31 -12.38 5.28 -7.52
N PHE A 32 -11.71 6.14 -8.30
CA PHE A 32 -10.58 6.89 -7.80
C PHE A 32 -11.04 8.03 -6.89
N ARG A 33 -10.27 8.28 -5.84
CA ARG A 33 -10.44 9.42 -4.94
C ARG A 33 -10.54 10.72 -5.73
N GLN A 34 -11.55 11.55 -5.42
CA GLN A 34 -11.74 12.85 -6.07
C GLN A 34 -11.17 14.00 -5.25
N GLU A 35 -11.07 13.83 -3.92
CA GLU A 35 -10.56 14.86 -3.04
C GLU A 35 -9.05 15.04 -3.19
N PRO A 36 -8.55 16.28 -3.17
CA PRO A 36 -7.12 16.54 -3.23
C PRO A 36 -6.35 15.81 -2.13
N ILE A 37 -5.12 15.43 -2.46
CA ILE A 37 -4.12 14.89 -1.56
C ILE A 37 -3.07 15.95 -1.26
N GLN A 38 -2.36 15.79 -0.14
CA GLN A 38 -1.24 16.65 0.23
C GLN A 38 0.07 16.00 -0.19
N LEU A 39 0.91 16.76 -0.89
CA LEU A 39 2.31 16.42 -1.15
C LEU A 39 3.21 17.31 -0.29
N PRO A 40 4.41 16.86 0.10
CA PRO A 40 4.91 15.48 0.01
C PRO A 40 4.06 14.48 0.84
N LEU A 41 3.97 13.21 0.42
CA LEU A 41 3.19 12.18 1.14
C LEU A 41 3.74 11.83 2.53
N TYR A 42 5.05 12.00 2.74
CA TYR A 42 5.76 11.74 3.99
C TYR A 42 6.59 12.97 4.38
N LYS A 43 7.05 13.00 5.63
CA LYS A 43 8.01 14.02 6.10
C LYS A 43 9.36 13.88 5.39
N ALA A 44 10.07 15.00 5.22
CA ALA A 44 11.40 15.07 4.59
C ALA A 44 12.38 13.98 5.11
N GLU A 45 12.44 13.78 6.43
CA GLU A 45 13.31 12.79 7.09
C GLU A 45 13.12 11.35 6.56
N GLN A 46 11.90 10.97 6.20
CA GLN A 46 11.61 9.63 5.65
C GLN A 46 12.04 9.50 4.19
N ILE A 47 12.03 10.62 3.44
CA ILE A 47 12.47 10.66 2.05
C ILE A 47 13.98 10.53 1.98
N ASP A 48 14.71 11.26 2.83
CA ASP A 48 16.16 11.19 2.91
C ASP A 48 16.62 9.78 3.29
N ALA A 49 15.98 9.17 4.30
CA ALA A 49 16.29 7.80 4.71
C ALA A 49 16.10 6.77 3.57
N VAL A 50 15.05 6.89 2.75
CA VAL A 50 14.85 5.99 1.61
C VAL A 50 15.82 6.30 0.47
N GLY A 51 16.09 7.58 0.22
CA GLY A 51 17.09 8.02 -0.74
C GLY A 51 18.47 7.44 -0.42
N GLU A 52 18.93 7.62 0.81
CA GLU A 52 20.17 7.06 1.35
C GLU A 52 20.18 5.54 1.23
N PHE A 53 19.09 4.87 1.65
CA PHE A 53 18.98 3.41 1.54
C PHE A 53 19.25 2.93 0.11
N TYR A 54 18.54 3.45 -0.90
CA TYR A 54 18.73 3.00 -2.29
C TYR A 54 20.08 3.44 -2.89
N GLN A 55 20.68 4.54 -2.43
CA GLN A 55 22.05 4.90 -2.80
C GLN A 55 23.06 3.91 -2.23
N THR A 56 22.91 3.50 -0.96
CA THR A 56 23.72 2.45 -0.34
C THR A 56 23.55 1.12 -1.09
N GLN A 57 22.31 0.74 -1.43
CA GLN A 57 22.05 -0.44 -2.24
C GLN A 57 22.76 -0.40 -3.61
N LEU A 58 22.73 0.76 -4.28
CA LEU A 58 23.44 0.96 -5.54
C LEU A 58 24.96 0.86 -5.37
N ALA A 59 25.52 1.43 -4.30
CA ALA A 59 26.95 1.32 -3.99
C ALA A 59 27.34 -0.14 -3.78
N ILE A 60 26.61 -0.87 -2.92
CA ILE A 60 26.81 -2.31 -2.70
C ILE A 60 26.81 -3.06 -4.03
N SER A 61 25.84 -2.79 -4.92
CA SER A 61 25.71 -3.45 -6.23
C SER A 61 26.86 -3.18 -7.22
N ARG A 62 27.62 -2.09 -7.00
CA ARG A 62 28.80 -1.73 -7.78
C ARG A 62 30.05 -2.40 -7.22
N ASP A 63 30.14 -2.46 -5.90
CA ASP A 63 31.29 -3.00 -5.17
C ASP A 63 31.36 -4.53 -5.28
N VAL A 64 30.21 -5.19 -5.37
CA VAL A 64 30.10 -6.62 -5.70
C VAL A 64 30.47 -6.90 -7.16
N ASN A 65 31.03 -8.09 -7.41
CA ASN A 65 31.31 -8.58 -8.75
C ASN A 65 30.09 -9.24 -9.42
N LEU A 66 28.90 -8.63 -9.30
CA LEU A 66 27.70 -9.14 -9.97
C LEU A 66 27.91 -9.19 -11.49
N ALA A 67 27.45 -10.28 -12.11
CA ALA A 67 27.37 -10.39 -13.55
C ALA A 67 26.66 -9.15 -14.14
N PRO A 68 27.12 -8.65 -15.30
CA PRO A 68 26.59 -7.42 -15.89
C PRO A 68 25.06 -7.42 -16.03
N GLY A 69 24.48 -8.58 -16.41
CA GLY A 69 23.03 -8.73 -16.55
C GLY A 69 22.26 -8.57 -15.22
N ARG A 70 22.84 -9.03 -14.11
CA ARG A 70 22.27 -8.90 -12.76
C ARG A 70 22.38 -7.47 -12.25
N ARG A 71 23.58 -6.89 -12.36
CA ARG A 71 23.87 -5.50 -11.97
C ARG A 71 22.98 -4.51 -12.72
N PHE A 72 22.83 -4.68 -14.05
CA PHE A 72 21.98 -3.81 -14.86
C PHE A 72 20.52 -3.81 -14.40
N ARG A 73 19.94 -4.99 -14.16
CA ARG A 73 18.54 -5.10 -13.73
C ARG A 73 18.32 -4.58 -12.31
N TYR A 74 19.21 -4.95 -11.39
CA TYR A 74 19.11 -4.50 -9.99
C TYR A 74 19.30 -2.98 -9.87
N SER A 75 20.33 -2.42 -10.50
CA SER A 75 20.53 -0.96 -10.49
C SER A 75 19.41 -0.20 -11.20
N GLY A 76 18.84 -0.78 -12.26
CA GLY A 76 17.63 -0.26 -12.90
C GLY A 76 16.45 -0.20 -11.93
N PHE A 77 16.19 -1.28 -11.19
CA PHE A 77 15.18 -1.29 -10.13
C PHE A 77 15.39 -0.16 -9.12
N CYS A 78 16.58 0.01 -8.54
CA CYS A 78 16.84 1.07 -7.56
C CYS A 78 16.65 2.48 -8.16
N LYS A 79 17.05 2.70 -9.42
CA LYS A 79 16.90 3.99 -10.11
C LYS A 79 15.43 4.35 -10.35
N GLU A 80 14.60 3.38 -10.74
CA GLU A 80 13.17 3.61 -10.92
C GLU A 80 12.51 3.99 -9.60
N ILE A 81 12.82 3.30 -8.50
CA ILE A 81 12.28 3.66 -7.19
C ILE A 81 12.74 5.06 -6.76
N LEU A 82 14.02 5.39 -6.90
CA LEU A 82 14.51 6.74 -6.61
C LEU A 82 13.78 7.81 -7.45
N THR A 83 13.45 7.51 -8.71
CA THR A 83 12.69 8.43 -9.56
C THR A 83 11.24 8.56 -9.09
N ALA A 84 10.58 7.45 -8.73
CA ALA A 84 9.24 7.48 -8.14
C ALA A 84 9.18 8.37 -6.89
N TYR A 85 10.13 8.20 -5.96
CA TYR A 85 10.24 9.06 -4.78
C TYR A 85 10.45 10.53 -5.18
N ARG A 86 11.39 10.83 -6.08
CA ARG A 86 11.60 12.22 -6.53
C ARG A 86 10.32 12.85 -7.09
N THR A 87 9.50 12.11 -7.83
CA THR A 87 8.25 12.66 -8.38
C THR A 87 7.20 12.99 -7.31
N LEU A 88 7.20 12.28 -6.18
CA LEU A 88 6.26 12.48 -5.09
C LEU A 88 6.70 13.54 -4.07
N TYR A 89 8.00 13.80 -4.03
CA TYR A 89 8.64 14.50 -2.92
C TYR A 89 9.48 15.71 -3.35
N ALA A 90 9.57 15.99 -4.65
CA ALA A 90 10.20 17.21 -5.14
C ALA A 90 9.25 18.42 -5.02
N GLY A 91 9.79 19.54 -4.54
CA GLY A 91 9.11 20.82 -4.50
C GLY A 91 8.47 21.16 -3.15
N GLU A 92 7.82 22.31 -3.11
CA GLU A 92 7.15 22.83 -1.92
C GLU A 92 5.85 22.06 -1.62
N PRO A 93 5.45 21.94 -0.34
CA PRO A 93 4.21 21.28 0.03
C PRO A 93 3.00 21.87 -0.69
N CYS A 94 2.23 21.02 -1.37
CA CYS A 94 1.11 21.45 -2.19
C CYS A 94 -0.07 20.47 -2.16
N LYS A 95 -1.25 20.95 -2.55
CA LYS A 95 -2.43 20.09 -2.78
C LYS A 95 -2.46 19.69 -4.25
N ALA A 96 -2.64 18.40 -4.51
CA ALA A 96 -2.68 17.85 -5.87
C ALA A 96 -3.88 16.91 -6.04
N ASN A 97 -4.34 16.73 -7.28
CA ASN A 97 -5.26 15.66 -7.63
C ASN A 97 -4.51 14.31 -7.56
N VAL A 98 -5.22 13.24 -7.21
CA VAL A 98 -4.73 11.86 -7.21
C VAL A 98 -4.07 11.43 -8.53
N ASP A 99 -4.44 12.05 -9.66
CA ASP A 99 -3.81 11.82 -10.98
C ASP A 99 -2.29 12.06 -10.97
N CYS A 100 -1.78 12.91 -10.07
CA CYS A 100 -0.34 13.11 -9.93
C CYS A 100 0.42 11.84 -9.48
N LEU A 101 -0.28 10.86 -8.90
CA LEU A 101 0.29 9.60 -8.45
C LEU A 101 0.56 8.61 -9.61
N ILE A 102 0.08 8.89 -10.82
CA ILE A 102 0.26 8.00 -11.98
C ILE A 102 1.71 7.95 -12.43
N THR A 103 2.40 9.08 -12.47
CA THR A 103 3.84 9.14 -12.80
C THR A 103 4.69 8.28 -11.85
N PRO A 104 4.63 8.43 -10.52
CA PRO A 104 5.35 7.54 -9.60
C PRO A 104 4.91 6.09 -9.70
N LEU A 105 3.62 5.84 -9.95
CA LEU A 105 3.11 4.47 -10.12
C LEU A 105 3.69 3.79 -11.37
N ASN A 106 3.90 4.51 -12.48
CA ASN A 106 4.61 4.01 -13.65
C ASN A 106 6.06 3.64 -13.34
N HIS A 107 6.78 4.49 -12.60
CA HIS A 107 8.15 4.16 -12.15
C HIS A 107 8.18 2.92 -11.24
N ILE A 108 7.21 2.79 -10.34
CA ILE A 108 7.06 1.58 -9.52
C ILE A 108 6.78 0.36 -10.40
N ASN A 109 5.91 0.46 -11.40
CA ASN A 109 5.64 -0.62 -12.35
C ASN A 109 6.93 -1.09 -13.03
N GLU A 110 7.71 -0.16 -13.59
CA GLU A 110 8.99 -0.45 -14.22
C GLU A 110 9.98 -1.10 -13.24
N ALA A 111 10.02 -0.63 -11.99
CA ALA A 111 10.85 -1.25 -10.95
C ALA A 111 10.44 -2.71 -10.70
N LEU A 112 9.14 -2.98 -10.54
CA LEU A 112 8.62 -4.35 -10.38
C LEU A 112 8.94 -5.22 -11.61
N GLU A 113 8.87 -4.68 -12.82
CA GLU A 113 9.29 -5.41 -14.01
C GLU A 113 10.78 -5.75 -14.01
N ARG A 114 11.64 -4.80 -13.62
CA ARG A 114 13.10 -5.01 -13.51
C ARG A 114 13.42 -6.12 -12.53
N MET A 115 12.74 -6.14 -11.39
CA MET A 115 12.92 -7.16 -10.36
C MET A 115 12.36 -8.53 -10.79
N SER A 116 11.26 -8.56 -11.54
CA SER A 116 10.74 -9.80 -12.16
C SER A 116 11.74 -10.37 -13.17
N LYS A 117 12.25 -9.52 -14.08
CA LYS A 117 13.30 -9.89 -15.05
C LYS A 117 14.60 -10.32 -14.36
N LEU A 118 14.88 -9.80 -13.17
CA LEU A 118 16.03 -10.20 -12.35
C LEU A 118 15.84 -11.59 -11.75
N ARG A 119 14.66 -11.88 -11.20
CA ARG A 119 14.31 -13.23 -10.73
C ARG A 119 14.43 -14.25 -11.86
N ASP A 120 13.90 -13.95 -13.03
CA ASP A 120 13.95 -14.87 -14.18
C ASP A 120 15.40 -15.06 -14.68
N TYR A 121 16.20 -14.00 -14.66
CA TYR A 121 17.63 -14.08 -14.95
C TYR A 121 18.38 -14.97 -13.95
N ASP A 122 18.09 -14.84 -12.65
CA ASP A 122 18.68 -15.64 -11.57
C ASP A 122 18.31 -17.13 -11.67
N ASN A 123 17.13 -17.46 -12.19
CA ASN A 123 16.73 -18.85 -12.43
C ASN A 123 17.59 -19.52 -13.51
N CYS A 124 17.94 -18.78 -14.57
CA CYS A 124 18.80 -19.28 -15.65
C CYS A 124 20.29 -19.18 -15.32
N HIS A 125 20.67 -18.21 -14.47
CA HIS A 125 22.04 -17.94 -14.08
C HIS A 125 22.08 -17.82 -12.56
N PRO A 126 22.15 -18.93 -11.80
CA PRO A 126 22.19 -18.87 -10.35
C PRO A 126 23.35 -18.00 -9.86
N ILE A 127 23.10 -17.20 -8.82
CA ILE A 127 24.17 -16.38 -8.23
C ILE A 127 25.25 -17.28 -7.62
N SER A 128 26.51 -16.94 -7.89
CA SER A 128 27.66 -17.65 -7.35
C SER A 128 28.36 -16.87 -6.23
N ARG A 129 29.19 -17.56 -5.45
CA ARG A 129 30.02 -16.93 -4.41
C ARG A 129 31.00 -15.90 -4.96
N THR A 130 31.49 -16.07 -6.19
CA THR A 130 32.43 -15.11 -6.79
C THR A 130 31.76 -13.79 -7.16
N GLU A 131 30.43 -13.76 -7.21
CA GLU A 131 29.65 -12.57 -7.52
C GLU A 131 29.14 -11.83 -6.28
N TRP A 132 29.04 -12.50 -5.13
CA TRP A 132 28.38 -11.99 -3.93
C TRP A 132 29.23 -12.22 -2.69
N PHE A 133 29.62 -11.13 -2.02
CA PHE A 133 30.60 -11.17 -0.93
C PHE A 133 29.99 -11.29 0.48
N HIS A 134 28.67 -11.24 0.63
CA HIS A 134 28.01 -11.43 1.93
C HIS A 134 27.86 -12.93 2.24
N ASP A 135 29.01 -13.60 2.36
CA ASP A 135 29.16 -14.94 2.90
C ASP A 135 29.43 -14.76 4.41
N THR A 136 28.38 -14.69 5.22
CA THR A 136 28.54 -15.21 6.58
C THR A 136 28.61 -16.72 6.42
N ASN A 137 29.64 -17.36 6.99
CA ASN A 137 30.00 -18.78 6.73
C ASN A 137 28.84 -19.80 6.85
N ASP A 138 27.70 -19.40 7.41
CA ASP A 138 26.52 -20.23 7.66
C ASP A 138 25.32 -20.00 6.70
N ILE A 139 25.36 -19.01 5.80
CA ILE A 139 24.23 -18.69 4.91
C ILE A 139 24.57 -18.97 3.44
N PRO A 140 23.85 -19.88 2.76
CA PRO A 140 24.02 -20.11 1.32
C PRO A 140 23.89 -18.81 0.51
N VAL A 141 24.79 -18.60 -0.45
CA VAL A 141 24.88 -17.38 -1.29
C VAL A 141 23.53 -17.01 -1.93
N GLN A 142 22.76 -18.00 -2.38
CA GLN A 142 21.44 -17.78 -2.97
C GLN A 142 20.44 -17.23 -1.96
N ARG A 143 20.49 -17.68 -0.70
CA ARG A 143 19.63 -17.16 0.37
C ARG A 143 20.03 -15.74 0.78
N SER A 144 21.33 -15.47 0.87
CA SER A 144 21.87 -14.13 1.14
C SER A 144 21.42 -13.13 0.06
N TRP A 145 21.56 -13.50 -1.22
CA TRP A 145 21.08 -12.70 -2.35
C TRP A 145 19.56 -12.51 -2.39
N LEU A 146 18.79 -13.56 -2.11
CA LEU A 146 17.33 -13.46 -2.02
C LEU A 146 16.92 -12.48 -0.92
N ARG A 147 17.52 -12.59 0.27
CA ARG A 147 17.24 -11.68 1.38
C ARG A 147 17.57 -10.24 1.02
N PHE A 148 18.72 -10.00 0.42
CA PHE A 148 19.11 -8.67 -0.06
C PHE A 148 18.10 -8.08 -1.05
N LYS A 149 17.63 -8.86 -2.02
CA LYS A 149 16.56 -8.42 -2.94
C LYS A 149 15.27 -8.12 -2.21
N LEU A 150 14.85 -8.96 -1.26
CA LEU A 150 13.63 -8.74 -0.49
C LEU A 150 13.75 -7.46 0.35
N ASP A 151 14.83 -7.28 1.09
CA ASP A 151 15.12 -6.05 1.84
C ASP A 151 15.03 -4.81 0.93
N SER A 152 15.51 -4.92 -0.32
CA SER A 152 15.43 -3.87 -1.33
C SER A 152 14.01 -3.62 -1.86
N ILE A 153 13.15 -4.64 -1.93
CA ILE A 153 11.78 -4.55 -2.43
C ILE A 153 10.84 -3.95 -1.39
N ARG A 154 11.10 -4.17 -0.10
CA ARG A 154 10.19 -3.77 0.98
C ARG A 154 9.77 -2.29 0.94
N PRO A 155 10.68 -1.31 0.80
CA PRO A 155 10.28 0.10 0.77
C PRO A 155 9.47 0.43 -0.49
N CYS A 156 9.75 -0.24 -1.61
CA CYS A 156 8.96 -0.13 -2.84
C CYS A 156 7.51 -0.60 -2.61
N LEU A 157 7.30 -1.78 -2.01
CA LEU A 157 5.96 -2.30 -1.75
C LEU A 157 5.20 -1.44 -0.73
N LEU A 158 5.88 -0.90 0.28
CA LEU A 158 5.27 0.02 1.24
C LEU A 158 4.81 1.31 0.55
N LEU A 159 5.64 1.89 -0.33
CA LEU A 159 5.25 3.06 -1.12
C LEU A 159 4.04 2.74 -2.01
N LEU A 160 4.05 1.58 -2.67
CA LEU A 160 2.97 1.14 -3.53
C LEU A 160 1.64 1.02 -2.78
N VAL A 161 1.63 0.33 -1.63
CA VAL A 161 0.43 0.21 -0.78
C VAL A 161 -0.04 1.59 -0.32
N HIS A 162 0.88 2.50 0.00
CA HIS A 162 0.52 3.85 0.39
C HIS A 162 -0.14 4.64 -0.75
N ILE A 163 0.39 4.54 -1.98
CA ILE A 163 -0.23 5.12 -3.19
C ILE A 163 -1.63 4.54 -3.39
N PHE A 164 -1.81 3.22 -3.34
CA PHE A 164 -3.12 2.60 -3.51
C PHE A 164 -4.11 3.03 -2.44
N ARG A 165 -3.70 3.16 -1.18
CA ARG A 165 -4.56 3.66 -0.12
C ARG A 165 -5.06 5.09 -0.39
N LEU A 166 -4.25 5.92 -1.03
CA LEU A 166 -4.64 7.28 -1.42
C LEU A 166 -5.56 7.27 -2.65
N MET A 167 -5.29 6.40 -3.61
CA MET A 167 -6.05 6.27 -4.85
C MET A 167 -7.42 5.63 -4.65
N LEU A 168 -7.51 4.64 -3.77
CA LEU A 168 -8.63 3.72 -3.57
C LEU A 168 -9.02 3.68 -2.07
N PRO A 169 -9.55 4.78 -1.53
CA PRO A 169 -9.77 4.92 -0.08
C PRO A 169 -10.84 3.98 0.48
N ASP A 170 -11.75 3.47 -0.35
CA ASP A 170 -12.86 2.60 0.05
C ASP A 170 -12.38 1.29 0.68
N HIS A 171 -11.16 0.84 0.36
CA HIS A 171 -10.58 -0.42 0.87
C HIS A 171 -9.53 -0.18 1.97
N ARG A 172 -9.77 0.81 2.84
CA ARG A 172 -8.81 1.24 3.86
C ARG A 172 -8.28 0.10 4.74
N GLU A 173 -9.15 -0.75 5.26
CA GLU A 173 -8.78 -1.85 6.16
C GLU A 173 -7.83 -2.84 5.47
N PHE A 174 -8.12 -3.18 4.21
CA PHE A 174 -7.27 -4.03 3.39
C PHE A 174 -5.86 -3.44 3.18
N TRP A 175 -5.77 -2.14 2.87
CA TRP A 175 -4.47 -1.48 2.73
C TRP A 175 -3.69 -1.40 4.04
N GLU A 176 -4.38 -1.17 5.17
CA GLU A 176 -3.78 -1.15 6.50
C GLU A 176 -3.24 -2.53 6.90
N GLU A 177 -3.97 -3.61 6.60
CA GLU A 177 -3.52 -4.98 6.82
C GLU A 177 -2.27 -5.31 6.00
N LEU A 178 -2.27 -4.95 4.71
CA LEU A 178 -1.13 -5.16 3.83
C LEU A 178 0.11 -4.40 4.29
N GLU A 179 -0.05 -3.11 4.63
CA GLU A 179 1.02 -2.29 5.18
C GLU A 179 1.55 -2.91 6.49
N GLY A 180 0.66 -3.34 7.38
CA GLY A 180 0.99 -4.01 8.63
C GLY A 180 1.79 -5.29 8.42
N SER A 181 1.39 -6.14 7.46
CA SER A 181 2.12 -7.36 7.11
C SER A 181 3.51 -7.07 6.57
N LEU A 182 3.66 -6.06 5.70
CA LEU A 182 4.97 -5.63 5.21
C LEU A 182 5.86 -5.05 6.32
N ARG A 183 5.31 -4.54 7.42
CA ARG A 183 6.06 -3.95 8.55
C ARG A 183 6.50 -4.95 9.62
N ARG A 184 6.06 -6.21 9.56
CA ARG A 184 6.46 -7.24 10.54
C ARG A 184 7.95 -7.58 10.44
N LYS A 185 8.51 -8.16 11.51
CA LYS A 185 9.94 -8.57 11.55
C LYS A 185 10.22 -9.77 10.64
N ASP A 186 9.26 -10.67 10.55
CA ASP A 186 9.23 -11.93 9.79
C ASP A 186 8.66 -11.77 8.37
N TRP A 187 8.51 -10.54 7.87
CA TRP A 187 7.84 -10.27 6.60
C TRP A 187 8.45 -11.05 5.42
N HIS A 188 9.76 -11.31 5.44
CA HIS A 188 10.45 -12.12 4.42
C HIS A 188 9.90 -13.54 4.33
N GLU A 189 9.71 -14.18 5.49
CA GLU A 189 9.26 -15.56 5.61
C GLU A 189 7.82 -15.66 5.16
N GLN A 190 6.97 -14.73 5.62
CA GLN A 190 5.59 -14.61 5.17
C GLN A 190 5.50 -14.38 3.66
N PHE A 191 6.29 -13.45 3.12
CA PHE A 191 6.28 -13.13 1.69
C PHE A 191 6.70 -14.31 0.81
N ILE A 192 7.70 -15.09 1.24
CA ILE A 192 8.15 -16.30 0.54
C ILE A 192 7.11 -17.41 0.66
N HIS A 193 6.56 -17.63 1.86
CA HIS A 193 5.57 -18.68 2.13
C HIS A 193 4.31 -18.47 1.30
N ASP A 194 3.73 -17.26 1.36
CA ASP A 194 2.57 -16.86 0.57
C ASP A 194 2.84 -17.01 -0.94
N SER A 195 4.10 -16.92 -1.36
CA SER A 195 4.49 -17.11 -2.77
C SER A 195 4.54 -18.58 -3.18
N LYS A 196 5.00 -19.47 -2.29
CA LYS A 196 5.10 -20.93 -2.53
C LYS A 196 3.75 -21.63 -2.46
N GLU A 197 2.96 -21.34 -1.43
CA GLU A 197 1.60 -21.90 -1.32
C GLU A 197 0.75 -21.53 -2.54
N SER A 198 1.00 -20.38 -3.13
CA SER A 198 0.32 -19.98 -4.35
C SER A 198 0.70 -20.76 -5.62
N GLN A 199 1.84 -21.47 -5.61
CA GLN A 199 2.29 -22.34 -6.71
C GLN A 199 1.74 -23.76 -6.55
N ASP A 200 1.59 -24.23 -5.30
CA ASP A 200 1.09 -25.56 -4.97
C ASP A 200 -0.44 -25.62 -4.78
N SER A 201 -1.10 -24.48 -4.59
CA SER A 201 -2.53 -24.44 -4.28
C SER A 201 -3.40 -24.22 -5.52
N THR A 202 -4.05 -25.30 -5.97
CA THR A 202 -5.26 -25.27 -6.80
C THR A 202 -6.49 -24.71 -6.07
N LEU A 203 -6.40 -24.31 -4.79
CA LEU A 203 -7.59 -24.02 -3.96
C LEU A 203 -7.46 -22.81 -3.01
N GLN A 204 -6.49 -21.92 -3.19
CA GLN A 204 -6.46 -20.65 -2.45
C GLN A 204 -6.16 -19.51 -3.41
N GLU A 205 -7.23 -18.98 -4.01
CA GLU A 205 -7.16 -17.78 -4.84
C GLU A 205 -6.70 -16.62 -3.94
N GLN A 206 -5.48 -16.11 -4.19
CA GLN A 206 -5.14 -14.78 -3.69
C GLN A 206 -6.11 -13.78 -4.33
N PRO A 207 -6.63 -12.81 -3.56
CA PRO A 207 -7.65 -11.92 -4.08
C PRO A 207 -7.05 -11.13 -5.25
N LYS A 208 -7.63 -11.31 -6.45
CA LYS A 208 -7.32 -10.43 -7.58
C LYS A 208 -7.80 -9.02 -7.20
N MET A 209 -7.24 -7.98 -7.82
CA MET A 209 -7.71 -6.62 -7.53
C MET A 209 -9.22 -6.50 -7.76
N SER A 210 -9.75 -7.17 -8.79
CA SER A 210 -11.20 -7.31 -8.99
C SER A 210 -11.88 -7.80 -7.72
N ASP A 211 -11.40 -8.89 -7.13
CA ASP A 211 -12.05 -9.58 -6.01
C ASP A 211 -12.03 -8.72 -4.73
N VAL A 212 -10.95 -7.96 -4.50
CA VAL A 212 -10.87 -6.96 -3.42
C VAL A 212 -11.90 -5.85 -3.63
N LEU A 213 -12.06 -5.38 -4.87
CA LEU A 213 -13.03 -4.35 -5.23
C LEU A 213 -14.48 -4.87 -5.24
N TRP A 214 -14.69 -6.18 -5.34
CA TRP A 214 -16.00 -6.84 -5.43
C TRP A 214 -16.67 -7.10 -4.06
N HIS A 215 -15.91 -7.15 -2.96
CA HIS A 215 -16.42 -7.70 -1.70
C HIS A 215 -17.37 -6.79 -0.90
N ASP A 216 -17.52 -5.50 -1.23
CA ASP A 216 -18.27 -4.55 -0.38
C ASP A 216 -19.68 -4.18 -0.89
N SER A 217 -20.05 -4.58 -2.12
CA SER A 217 -21.38 -4.30 -2.71
C SER A 217 -22.50 -5.16 -2.07
N ARG A 218 -22.16 -6.33 -1.50
CA ARG A 218 -23.17 -7.24 -0.91
C ARG A 218 -23.65 -6.85 0.49
N ASN A 219 -22.91 -5.99 1.22
CA ASN A 219 -23.25 -5.67 2.62
C ASN A 219 -24.08 -4.39 2.81
N GLN A 220 -24.39 -3.65 1.74
CA GLN A 220 -25.22 -2.42 1.85
C GLN A 220 -26.70 -2.60 1.47
N THR A 221 -27.14 -3.79 1.03
CA THR A 221 -28.51 -3.97 0.48
C THR A 221 -29.51 -4.67 1.40
N ILE A 222 -29.24 -4.78 2.71
CA ILE A 222 -30.23 -5.29 3.69
C ILE A 222 -30.29 -4.38 4.93
N ALA A 223 -30.65 -3.11 4.73
CA ALA A 223 -31.26 -2.29 5.79
C ALA A 223 -31.91 -1.04 5.20
N ARG A 224 -33.02 -1.20 4.44
CA ARG A 224 -34.14 -0.25 4.38
C ARG A 224 -35.15 -0.67 3.31
N SER A 225 -36.15 -1.42 3.74
CA SER A 225 -37.45 -1.48 3.08
C SER A 225 -38.44 -2.03 4.08
N HIS A 226 -39.19 -1.15 4.74
CA HIS A 226 -40.63 -1.30 4.93
C HIS A 226 -41.20 0.05 5.36
N SER A 227 -41.77 0.76 4.38
CA SER A 227 -42.83 1.74 4.61
C SER A 227 -44.06 1.27 3.82
N GLY A 228 -45.24 1.39 4.43
CA GLY A 228 -46.53 1.37 3.73
C GLY A 228 -47.57 0.42 4.30
N GLY A 229 -48.37 0.92 5.26
CA GLY A 229 -49.62 0.27 5.64
C GLY A 229 -50.24 0.82 6.93
N ALA A 230 -50.90 1.97 6.87
CA ALA A 230 -51.92 2.40 7.84
C ALA A 230 -53.32 2.14 7.24
N PRO A 231 -54.48 2.34 7.92
CA PRO A 231 -54.73 2.79 9.31
C PRO A 231 -55.88 2.05 10.05
N THR A 232 -56.04 2.23 11.38
CA THR A 232 -57.38 2.28 12.01
C THR A 232 -57.40 3.02 13.35
N LYS A 233 -58.43 3.86 13.51
CA LYS A 233 -58.83 4.67 14.68
C LYS A 233 -59.15 3.84 15.94
N ARG A 234 -58.83 4.36 17.14
CA ARG A 234 -59.80 4.56 18.25
C ARG A 234 -59.25 5.39 19.42
N ASP A 235 -60.03 6.44 19.71
CA ASP A 235 -60.33 7.21 20.93
C ASP A 235 -59.58 7.10 22.28
N ARG A 236 -59.40 8.32 22.85
CA ARG A 236 -59.56 8.81 24.24
C ARG A 236 -58.70 8.24 25.38
N HIS A 237 -57.87 9.09 26.00
CA HIS A 237 -58.30 9.91 27.16
C HIS A 237 -57.21 10.90 27.65
N THR A 238 -57.71 12.03 28.15
CA THR A 238 -57.10 13.22 28.77
C THR A 238 -56.32 12.93 30.09
N LYS A 239 -55.30 13.75 30.41
CA LYS A 239 -55.24 14.65 31.61
C LYS A 239 -53.86 15.30 31.85
N HIS A 240 -53.89 16.64 31.96
CA HIS A 240 -53.19 17.58 32.86
C HIS A 240 -51.67 17.52 33.17
N LEU A 241 -51.01 18.64 32.84
CA LEU A 241 -49.87 19.34 33.49
C LEU A 241 -50.04 19.48 35.03
N PRO A 242 -48.98 19.73 35.86
CA PRO A 242 -48.05 20.86 35.66
C PRO A 242 -46.57 20.71 36.14
N SER A 243 -45.70 21.61 35.66
CA SER A 243 -44.44 22.08 36.29
C SER A 243 -44.75 22.98 37.52
N PRO A 244 -43.82 23.55 38.35
CA PRO A 244 -42.36 23.77 38.24
C PRO A 244 -41.63 23.40 39.58
N THR A 245 -40.36 23.66 39.92
CA THR A 245 -39.56 24.91 39.93
C THR A 245 -38.18 24.60 40.55
N ARG A 246 -37.13 25.33 40.11
CA ARG A 246 -36.01 25.95 40.88
C ARG A 246 -35.24 25.07 41.89
N SER A 247 -33.90 25.11 41.96
CA SER A 247 -33.13 26.32 42.24
C SER A 247 -31.62 25.99 42.36
N THR A 248 -30.77 26.91 41.89
CA THR A 248 -29.51 27.42 42.52
C THR A 248 -28.42 26.42 42.94
N ASN A 249 -27.11 26.63 42.79
CA ASN A 249 -26.28 27.83 42.64
C ASN A 249 -24.83 27.30 42.44
N SER A 250 -24.08 27.76 41.45
CA SER A 250 -23.10 28.87 41.53
C SER A 250 -21.81 28.60 42.34
N HIS A 251 -20.65 28.66 41.68
CA HIS A 251 -19.52 29.58 41.93
C HIS A 251 -18.29 29.03 41.14
N TRP A 252 -17.77 29.74 40.12
CA TRP A 252 -16.67 30.75 40.18
C TRP A 252 -15.49 30.24 41.04
N THR A 253 -14.21 30.24 40.65
CA THR A 253 -13.37 31.26 39.99
C THR A 253 -11.93 30.65 39.94
N VAL A 254 -11.20 30.64 38.82
CA VAL A 254 -10.15 31.62 38.41
C VAL A 254 -8.67 31.29 38.78
N ARG A 255 -7.85 31.27 37.70
CA ARG A 255 -6.47 31.81 37.48
C ARG A 255 -5.18 31.03 37.82
N ARG A 256 -4.23 31.33 36.90
CA ARG A 256 -2.75 31.29 36.90
C ARG A 256 -2.14 29.90 36.76
N GLY A 257 -1.18 29.60 35.88
CA GLY A 257 -0.21 30.43 35.16
C GLY A 257 1.16 30.29 35.82
N ALA A 258 2.11 29.58 35.17
CA ALA A 258 3.57 29.79 35.22
C ALA A 258 4.33 28.67 34.46
N GLU A 259 5.05 29.11 33.43
CA GLU A 259 6.45 28.83 33.01
C GLU A 259 7.34 27.75 33.68
N LEU A 260 8.27 27.26 32.84
CA LEU A 260 9.61 26.66 33.07
C LEU A 260 9.61 25.26 33.72
N ILE A 261 10.21 24.22 33.13
CA ILE A 261 11.60 24.05 32.66
C ILE A 261 11.62 23.24 31.35
#